data_AF-A0A483A099-F1
#
_entry.id   AF-A0A483A099-F1
#
_cell.length_a   1.000
_cell.length_b   1.000
_cell.length_c   1.000
_cell.angle_alpha   90.00
_cell.angle_beta   90.00
_cell.angle_gamma   90.00
#
_symmetry.space_group_name_H-M   'P 1'
#
loop_
_entity.id
_entity.type
_entity.pdbx_description
1 polymer ?
#
loop_
_entity_poly.entity_id
_entity_poly.type
_entity_poly.pdbx_seq_one_letter_code
_entity_poly.pdbx_strand_id
1 'polypeptide(L)' 'MARLAFENITQAMQLLEKFPFSCRKASANDSLRELLISFGVSGYVALFRIENKEKSTILAVRHQREEDYY' A
#
# COMPACT_ATOMS: atom_id res chain seq x y z
N MET A 1 11.19 11.67 13.28
CA MET A 1 10.31 10.50 13.09
C MET A 1 9.27 10.72 11.99
N ALA A 2 8.46 11.79 12.02
CA ALA A 2 7.48 12.08 10.96
C ALA A 2 8.08 12.17 9.53
N ARG A 3 9.26 12.77 9.38
CA ARG A 3 9.96 12.90 8.08
C ARG A 3 10.32 11.55 7.44
N LEU A 4 10.83 10.59 8.24
CA LEU A 4 11.20 9.27 7.75
C LEU A 4 9.97 8.46 7.31
N ALA A 5 8.84 8.63 8.00
CA ALA A 5 7.58 7.99 7.60
C ALA A 5 7.10 8.54 6.24
N PHE A 6 7.18 9.85 6.05
CA PHE A 6 6.81 10.51 4.80
C PHE A 6 7.69 10.06 3.62
N GLU A 7 9.01 9.96 3.82
CA GLU A 7 9.95 9.51 2.79
C GLU A 7 9.66 8.04 2.39
N ASN A 8 9.39 7.16 3.36
CA ASN A 8 9.06 5.76 3.07
C ASN A 8 7.72 5.61 2.34
N ILE A 9 6.70 6.36 2.74
CA ILE A 9 5.40 6.38 2.04
C ILE A 9 5.59 6.88 0.60
N THR A 10 6.40 7.93 0.40
CA THR A 10 6.67 8.47 -0.93
C THR A 10 7.34 7.45 -1.84
N GLN A 11 8.36 6.74 -1.34
CA GLN A 11 9.02 5.66 -2.10
C GLN A 11 8.06 4.51 -2.41
N ALA A 12 7.20 4.14 -1.46
CA ALA A 12 6.19 3.12 -1.67
C ALA A 12 5.19 3.53 -2.77
N MET A 13 4.76 4.80 -2.81
CA MET A 13 3.88 5.29 -3.88
C MET A 13 4.56 5.25 -5.25
N GLN A 14 5.87 5.53 -5.35
CA GLN A 14 6.62 5.38 -6.61
C GLN A 14 6.69 3.94 -7.10
N LEU A 15 6.78 2.97 -6.18
CA LEU A 15 6.72 1.54 -6.53
C LEU A 15 5.33 1.17 -7.05
N LEU A 16 4.28 1.66 -6.39
CA LEU A 16 2.90 1.44 -6.79
C LEU A 16 2.62 2.00 -8.19
N GLU A 17 3.13 3.20 -8.50
CA GLU A 17 2.98 3.82 -9.81
C GLU A 17 3.60 2.97 -10.93
N LYS A 18 4.80 2.41 -10.69
CA LYS A 18 5.52 1.62 -11.70
C LYS A 18 5.02 0.19 -11.81
N PHE A 19 4.65 -0.43 -10.69
CA PHE A 19 4.38 -1.86 -10.60
C PHE A 19 3.16 -2.19 -9.72
N PRO A 20 1.97 -1.64 -10.03
CA PRO A 20 0.78 -1.82 -9.19
C PRO A 20 0.34 -3.29 -9.14
N PHE A 21 0.53 -4.05 -10.23
CA PHE A 21 0.17 -5.46 -10.31
C PHE A 21 1.15 -6.42 -9.61
N SER A 22 2.32 -5.93 -9.19
CA SER A 22 3.27 -6.71 -8.38
C SER A 22 2.89 -6.73 -6.90
N CYS A 23 1.98 -5.85 -6.47
CA CYS A 23 1.49 -5.78 -5.11
C CYS A 23 0.56 -6.96 -4.78
N ARG A 24 0.47 -7.33 -3.50
CA ARG A 24 -0.30 -8.50 -3.04
C ARG A 24 -1.79 -8.31 -3.35
N LYS A 25 -2.46 -9.35 -3.82
CA LYS A 25 -3.93 -9.35 -3.98
C LYS A 25 -4.60 -9.38 -2.59
N ALA A 26 -5.52 -8.45 -2.37
CA ALA A 26 -6.25 -8.31 -1.10
C ALA A 26 -7.63 -8.99 -1.14
N SER A 27 -8.04 -9.49 -2.29
CA SER A 27 -9.28 -10.25 -2.46
C SER A 27 -9.16 -11.22 -3.64
N ALA A 28 -10.20 -12.03 -3.87
CA ALA A 28 -10.33 -12.83 -5.09
C ALA A 28 -10.44 -11.97 -6.37
N ASN A 29 -10.73 -10.67 -6.25
CA ASN A 29 -10.71 -9.73 -7.36
C ASN A 29 -9.29 -9.17 -7.57
N ASP A 30 -8.75 -9.33 -8.78
CA ASP A 30 -7.40 -8.93 -9.20
C ASP A 30 -7.10 -7.43 -9.13
N SER A 31 -8.16 -6.60 -9.04
CA SER A 31 -8.05 -5.14 -8.95
C SER A 31 -7.76 -4.63 -7.54
N LEU A 32 -8.16 -5.36 -6.49
CA LEU A 32 -7.98 -4.92 -5.11
C LEU A 32 -6.66 -5.46 -4.55
N ARG A 33 -5.79 -4.55 -4.13
CA ARG A 33 -4.40 -4.87 -3.79
C ARG A 33 -3.90 -4.08 -2.61
N GLU A 34 -2.84 -4.61 -2.03
CA GLU A 34 -2.19 -4.02 -0.89
C GLU A 34 -0.68 -3.93 -1.05
N LEU A 35 -0.16 -2.83 -0.54
CA LEU A 35 1.26 -2.55 -0.46
C LEU A 35 1.69 -2.45 1.01
N LEU A 36 2.61 -3.32 1.40
CA LEU A 36 3.28 -3.25 2.68
C LEU A 36 4.38 -2.19 2.62
N ILE A 37 4.30 -1.19 3.50
CA ILE A 37 5.25 -0.09 3.63
C ILE A 37 6.02 -0.31 4.92
N SER A 38 7.26 -0.76 4.81
CA SER A 38 8.11 -1.00 5.98
C SER A 38 8.51 0.31 6.65
N PHE A 39 8.22 0.46 7.94
CA PHE A 39 8.60 1.62 8.73
C PHE A 39 8.85 1.21 10.20
N GLY A 40 10.04 1.48 10.74
CA GLY A 40 10.34 1.17 12.15
C GLY A 40 10.08 -0.30 12.54
N VAL A 41 9.45 -0.51 13.70
CA VAL A 41 9.14 -1.86 14.25
C VAL A 41 7.82 -2.46 13.74
N SER A 42 7.00 -1.67 13.04
CA SER A 42 5.70 -2.07 12.50
C SER A 42 5.36 -1.21 11.29
N GLY A 43 5.07 -1.85 10.16
CA GLY A 43 4.82 -1.15 8.90
C GLY A 43 3.43 -0.52 8.81
N TYR A 44 3.19 0.15 7.68
CA TYR A 44 1.87 0.53 7.22
C TYR A 44 1.43 -0.40 6.09
N VAL A 45 0.13 -0.51 5.89
CA VAL A 45 -0.48 -1.18 4.75
C VAL A 45 -1.32 -0.17 4.00
N ALA A 46 -1.04 0.00 2.71
CA ALA A 46 -1.88 0.78 1.81
C ALA A 46 -2.78 -0.16 1.01
N LEU A 47 -4.09 -0.08 1.24
CA LEU A 47 -5.11 -0.76 0.43
C LEU A 47 -5.47 0.14 -0.75
N PHE A 48 -5.44 -0.40 -1.95
CA PHE A 48 -5.75 0.34 -3.15
C PHE A 48 -6.47 -0.52 -4.18
N ARG A 49 -7.12 0.14 -5.13
CA ARG A 49 -7.79 -0.49 -6.26
C ARG A 49 -7.18 0.00 -7.55
N ILE A 50 -6.83 -0.92 -8.42
CA ILE A 50 -6.47 -0.62 -9.81
C ILE A 50 -7.76 -0.39 -10.60
N GLU A 51 -7.97 0.83 -11.10
CA GLU A 51 -9.13 1.15 -11.95
C GLU A 51 -8.83 0.83 -13.41
N ASN A 52 -7.61 1.10 -13.86
CA ASN A 52 -7.11 0.76 -15.19
C ASN A 52 -5.56 0.76 -15.20
N LYS A 53 -4.94 0.63 -16.38
CA LYS A 53 -3.47 0.57 -16.52
C LYS A 53 -2.73 1.82 -16.03
N GLU A 54 -3.39 2.96 -15.96
CA GLU A 54 -2.78 4.27 -15.67
C GLU A 54 -3.28 4.87 -14.35
N LYS A 55 -4.33 4.29 -13.75
CA LYS A 55 -4.99 4.85 -12.58
C LYS A 55 -5.21 3.80 -11.49
N SER A 56 -4.70 4.12 -10.31
CA SER A 56 -4.94 3.40 -9.06
C SER A 56 -5.43 4.36 -7.98
N THR A 57 -6.43 3.94 -7.22
CA THR A 57 -7.02 4.74 -6.14
C THR A 57 -6.66 4.13 -4.80
N ILE A 58 -5.99 4.90 -3.94
CA ILE A 58 -5.71 4.50 -2.56
C ILE A 58 -7.01 4.59 -1.77
N LEU A 59 -7.43 3.47 -1.17
CA LEU A 59 -8.66 3.36 -0.39
C LEU A 59 -8.41 3.64 1.09
N ALA A 60 -7.27 3.16 1.61
CA ALA A 60 -6.87 3.38 2.99
C ALA A 60 -5.36 3.21 3.16
N VAL A 61 -4.79 3.91 4.14
CA VAL A 61 -3.44 3.65 4.66
C VAL A 61 -3.58 3.42 6.17
N ARG A 62 -3.22 2.24 6.64
CA ARG A 62 -3.42 1.80 8.03
C ARG A 62 -2.14 1.27 8.64
N HIS A 63 -2.01 1.30 9.96
CA HIS A 63 -0.89 0.69 10.65
C HIS A 63 -1.08 -0.83 10.73
N GLN A 64 -0.02 -1.61 10.49
CA GLN A 64 -0.12 -3.08 10.37
C GLN A 64 -0.62 -3.76 11.66
N ARG A 65 -0.40 -3.15 12.83
CA ARG A 65 -0.80 -3.71 14.14
C ARG A 65 -2.12 -3.17 14.69
N GLU A 66 -2.78 -2.24 13.99
CA GLU A 66 -4.13 -1.83 14.37
C GLU A 66 -5.13 -2.88 13.86
N GLU A 67 -5.38 -3.86 14.73
CA GLU A 67 -6.49 -4.82 14.89
C GLU A 67 -7.15 -5.59 13.72
N ASP A 68 -6.93 -5.28 12.44
CA ASP A 68 -7.80 -5.83 11.36
C ASP A 68 -7.14 -6.83 10.39
N TYR A 69 -5.90 -7.29 10.63
CA TYR A 69 -5.16 -8.10 9.65
C TYR A 69 -4.83 -9.52 10.15
N TYR A 70 -5.73 -10.47 9.87
CA TYR A 70 -5.51 -11.93 9.99
C TYR A 70 -5.47 -12.58 8.62
#